data_AF-A0A1Q8RUU0-F1
#
_entry.id   AF-A0A1Q8RUU0-F1
#
_cell.length_a   1.000
_cell.length_b   1.000
_cell.length_c   1.000
_cell.angle_alpha   90.00
_cell.angle_beta   90.00
_cell.angle_gamma   90.00
#
_symmetry.space_group_name_H-M   'P 1'
#
loop_
_entity.id
_entity.type
_entity.pdbx_description
1 polymer ?
#
loop_
_entity_poly.entity_id
_entity_poly.type
_entity_poly.pdbx_seq_one_letter_code
_entity_poly.pdbx_strand_id
1 'polypeptide(L)'
;MAMLATWKAGGCFLPLDPKSPSQRLQHIIQAITADVILTSNTHEKRCRELGCRPWVINAETTSTLMTEEYHSSTINTNNAAYVLFTSGTAGVAKGVVMEHQTLFKNIAVVNGSRVMQFCAYTFDVMLLDIFCTLISGGCVCVPSYHQRINDLTGSIQDFQVNTTWFTTPLSRIVDPDTVPGLRRTSWAARQYSKATCDARRPKYA
;
A
#
# COMPACT_ATOMS: atom_id res chain seq x y z
N MET A 1 9.48 -0.87 1.35
CA MET A 1 10.72 -0.11 1.62
C MET A 1 10.77 1.24 0.89
N ALA A 2 10.57 1.32 -0.43
CA ALA A 2 10.64 2.57 -1.18
C ALA A 2 9.84 3.74 -0.56
N MET A 3 8.58 3.51 -0.17
CA MET A 3 7.73 4.55 0.46
C MET A 3 8.34 5.14 1.74
N LEU A 4 8.91 4.29 2.61
CA LEU A 4 9.58 4.74 3.84
C LEU A 4 10.87 5.49 3.53
N ALA A 5 11.64 5.03 2.55
CA ALA A 5 12.86 5.71 2.11
C ALA A 5 12.53 7.11 1.57
N THR A 6 11.46 7.24 0.77
CA THR A 6 10.97 8.54 0.30
C THR A 6 10.62 9.46 1.46
N TRP A 7 9.87 8.99 2.45
CA TRP A 7 9.58 9.79 3.65
C TRP A 7 10.84 10.16 4.42
N LYS A 8 11.76 9.22 4.64
CA LYS A 8 13.03 9.50 5.36
C LYS A 8 13.91 10.53 4.65
N ALA A 9 13.83 10.61 3.33
CA ALA A 9 14.48 11.63 2.51
C ALA A 9 13.71 12.98 2.47
N GLY A 10 12.60 13.10 3.22
CA GLY A 10 11.74 14.29 3.25
C GLY A 10 10.83 14.45 2.03
N GLY A 11 10.70 13.40 1.21
CA GLY A 11 9.87 13.40 0.02
C GLY A 11 8.43 12.94 0.27
N CYS A 12 7.56 13.29 -0.66
CA CYS A 12 6.20 12.77 -0.80
C CYS A 12 6.19 11.66 -1.84
N PHE A 13 5.60 10.49 -1.54
CA PHE A 13 5.53 9.41 -2.53
C PHE A 13 4.20 9.41 -3.31
N LEU A 14 4.24 8.91 -4.54
CA LEU A 14 3.07 8.63 -5.35
C LEU A 14 3.21 7.22 -5.95
N PRO A 15 2.40 6.25 -5.53
CA PRO A 15 2.45 4.90 -6.09
C PRO A 15 1.84 4.89 -7.48
N LEU A 16 2.53 4.28 -8.44
CA LEU A 16 2.08 4.09 -9.82
C LEU A 16 1.85 2.62 -10.08
N ASP A 17 0.73 2.28 -10.72
CA ASP A 17 0.48 0.92 -11.19
C ASP A 17 1.21 0.71 -12.52
N PRO A 18 2.22 -0.18 -12.59
CA PRO A 18 2.92 -0.47 -13.82
C PRO A 18 2.02 -1.07 -14.90
N LYS A 19 0.79 -1.52 -14.61
CA LYS A 19 -0.16 -1.97 -15.63
C LYS A 19 -1.00 -0.84 -16.24
N SER A 20 -0.93 0.37 -15.69
CA SER A 20 -1.66 1.53 -16.24
C SER A 20 -1.18 1.89 -17.65
N PRO A 21 -2.04 2.42 -18.53
CA PRO A 21 -1.62 2.90 -19.85
C PRO A 21 -0.57 4.02 -19.78
N SER A 22 0.38 4.05 -20.71
CA SER A 22 1.47 5.05 -20.70
C SER A 22 0.97 6.49 -20.74
N GLN A 23 -0.08 6.79 -21.52
CA GLN A 23 -0.68 8.13 -21.57
C GLN A 23 -1.20 8.59 -20.20
N ARG A 24 -1.79 7.67 -19.42
CA ARG A 24 -2.24 7.96 -18.04
C ARG A 24 -1.06 8.25 -17.13
N LEU A 25 0.00 7.44 -17.20
CA LEU A 25 1.19 7.64 -16.37
C LEU A 25 1.91 8.95 -16.71
N GLN A 26 2.04 9.29 -18.00
CA GLN A 26 2.61 10.57 -18.46
C GLN A 26 1.82 11.74 -17.91
N HIS A 27 0.49 11.70 -18.00
CA HIS A 27 -0.36 12.76 -17.46
C HIS A 27 -0.17 12.95 -15.95
N ILE A 28 -0.12 11.86 -15.18
CA ILE A 28 0.12 11.89 -13.73
C ILE A 28 1.49 12.50 -13.42
N ILE A 29 2.54 12.03 -14.08
CA ILE A 29 3.93 12.48 -13.90
C ILE A 29 4.06 13.97 -14.19
N GLN A 30 3.48 14.43 -15.30
CA GLN A 30 3.47 15.84 -15.70
C GLN A 30 2.71 16.70 -14.70
N ALA A 31 1.57 16.21 -14.18
CA ALA A 31 0.75 16.95 -13.23
C ALA A 31 1.44 17.18 -11.87
N ILE A 32 2.36 16.30 -11.46
CA ILE A 32 3.10 16.44 -10.20
C ILE A 32 4.54 16.95 -10.39
N THR A 33 4.94 17.26 -11.63
CA THR A 33 6.30 17.67 -12.00
C THR A 33 7.37 16.77 -11.37
N ALA A 34 7.19 15.45 -11.44
CA ALA A 34 8.09 14.51 -10.79
C ALA A 34 9.40 14.33 -11.58
N ASP A 35 10.52 14.62 -10.92
CA ASP A 35 11.85 14.47 -11.52
C ASP A 35 12.39 13.03 -11.45
N VAL A 36 12.02 12.30 -10.39
CA VAL A 36 12.59 11.00 -10.04
C VAL A 36 11.50 9.95 -9.87
N ILE A 37 11.75 8.75 -10.38
CA ILE A 37 10.90 7.58 -10.17
C ILE A 37 11.70 6.41 -9.63
N LEU A 38 11.34 5.93 -8.44
CA LEU A 38 11.88 4.70 -7.88
C LEU A 38 11.26 3.50 -8.60
N THR A 39 12.08 2.63 -9.17
CA THR A 39 11.59 1.56 -10.06
C THR A 39 12.44 0.29 -9.97
N SER A 40 11.97 -0.83 -10.53
CA SER A 40 12.77 -2.04 -10.69
C SER A 40 13.46 -2.06 -12.07
N ASN A 41 14.46 -2.94 -12.25
CA ASN A 41 15.10 -3.15 -13.55
C ASN A 41 14.08 -3.43 -14.67
N THR A 42 13.02 -4.17 -14.35
CA THR A 42 11.96 -4.55 -15.30
C THR A 42 11.22 -3.35 -15.90
N HIS A 43 11.14 -2.22 -15.19
CA HIS A 43 10.36 -1.05 -15.60
C HIS A 43 11.21 0.17 -15.93
N GLU A 44 12.54 0.08 -15.80
CA GLU A 44 13.49 1.17 -16.02
C GLU A 44 13.35 1.84 -17.39
N LYS A 45 13.33 1.05 -18.47
CA LYS A 45 13.19 1.57 -19.85
C LYS A 45 11.91 2.38 -19.99
N ARG A 46 10.81 1.83 -19.49
CA ARG A 46 9.50 2.49 -19.56
C ARG A 46 9.48 3.78 -18.76
N CYS A 47 10.10 3.83 -17.59
CA CYS A 47 10.23 5.05 -16.80
C CYS A 47 10.94 6.17 -17.58
N ARG A 48 12.00 5.84 -18.35
CA ARG A 48 12.66 6.82 -19.23
C ARG A 48 11.75 7.34 -20.34
N GLU A 49 10.97 6.45 -20.97
CA GLU A 49 10.00 6.81 -22.02
C GLU A 49 8.86 7.71 -21.49
N LEU A 50 8.57 7.65 -20.19
CA LEU A 50 7.61 8.53 -19.52
C LEU A 50 8.20 9.92 -19.21
N GLY A 51 9.51 10.14 -19.43
CA GLY A 51 10.18 11.42 -19.16
C GLY A 51 10.65 11.62 -17.72
N CYS A 52 10.63 10.58 -16.87
CA CYS A 52 11.21 10.64 -15.53
C CYS A 52 12.60 10.02 -15.48
N ARG A 53 13.47 10.50 -14.58
CA ARG A 53 14.74 9.86 -14.28
C ARG A 53 14.50 8.61 -13.40
N PRO A 54 14.73 7.38 -13.89
CA PRO A 54 14.59 6.20 -13.07
C PRO A 54 15.72 6.10 -12.06
N TRP A 55 15.38 5.75 -10.82
CA TRP A 55 16.30 5.23 -9.82
C TRP A 55 15.96 3.77 -9.58
N VAL A 56 16.80 2.88 -10.10
CA VAL A 56 16.56 1.44 -10.03
C VAL A 56 16.88 0.93 -8.64
N ILE A 57 15.95 0.19 -8.05
CA ILE A 57 16.07 -0.44 -6.74
C ILE A 57 16.08 -1.96 -6.92
N ASN A 58 17.18 -2.59 -6.52
CA ASN A 58 17.41 -4.02 -6.53
C ASN A 58 18.41 -4.42 -5.42
N ALA A 59 18.73 -5.71 -5.30
CA ALA A 59 19.61 -6.20 -4.25
C ALA A 59 21.01 -5.58 -4.28
N GLU A 60 21.55 -5.33 -5.46
CA GLU A 60 22.89 -4.75 -5.66
C GLU A 60 22.93 -3.27 -5.28
N THR A 61 21.99 -2.47 -5.79
CA THR A 61 21.89 -1.04 -5.46
C THR A 61 21.57 -0.79 -3.99
N THR A 62 20.85 -1.71 -3.34
CA THR A 62 20.55 -1.58 -1.90
C THR A 62 21.72 -2.00 -1.02
N SER A 63 22.51 -3.00 -1.41
CA SER A 63 23.67 -3.44 -0.63
C SER A 63 24.77 -2.37 -0.59
N THR A 64 24.99 -1.64 -1.67
CA THR A 64 25.97 -0.54 -1.74
C THR A 64 25.57 0.67 -0.91
N LEU A 65 24.28 0.93 -0.73
CA LEU A 65 23.76 2.04 0.09
C LEU A 65 23.82 1.77 1.59
N MET A 66 23.93 0.50 2.01
CA MET A 66 23.93 0.13 3.44
C MET A 66 25.22 0.52 4.17
N THR A 67 26.26 0.92 3.42
CA THR A 67 27.55 1.37 3.97
C THR A 67 27.65 2.89 4.11
N GLU A 68 26.65 3.65 3.64
CA GLU A 68 26.66 5.12 3.72
C GLU A 68 26.14 5.61 5.08
N GLU A 69 26.65 6.75 5.54
CA GLU A 69 26.16 7.40 6.77
C GLU A 69 24.69 7.82 6.61
N TYR A 70 23.91 7.60 7.66
CA TYR A 70 22.51 7.99 7.69
C TYR A 70 22.37 9.52 7.72
N HIS A 71 21.90 10.10 6.62
CA HIS A 71 21.50 11.50 6.57
C HIS A 71 20.06 11.69 7.02
N SER A 72 19.86 12.39 8.14
CA SER A 72 18.53 12.77 8.63
C SER A 72 18.04 14.00 7.88
N SER A 73 16.86 13.90 7.26
CA SER A 73 16.16 15.05 6.69
C SER A 73 15.30 15.72 7.76
N THR A 74 15.19 17.04 7.73
CA THR A 74 14.23 17.77 8.59
C THR A 74 12.85 17.68 7.95
N ILE A 75 11.88 17.08 8.66
CA ILE A 75 10.53 16.83 8.16
C ILE A 75 9.52 17.38 9.17
N ASN A 76 8.57 18.15 8.68
CA ASN A 76 7.45 18.68 9.46
C ASN A 76 6.18 17.88 9.23
N THR A 77 5.30 17.85 10.23
CA THR A 77 4.04 17.09 10.15
C THR A 77 3.06 17.63 9.11
N ASN A 78 3.21 18.88 8.67
CA ASN A 78 2.44 19.50 7.59
C ASN A 78 3.05 19.26 6.19
N ASN A 79 4.18 18.55 6.06
CA ASN A 79 4.68 18.16 4.75
C ASN A 79 3.77 17.10 4.12
N ALA A 80 3.69 17.14 2.78
CA ALA A 80 2.98 16.12 2.01
C ALA A 80 3.64 14.75 2.22
N ALA A 81 2.85 13.76 2.64
CA ALA A 81 3.28 12.39 2.84
C ALA A 81 3.08 11.56 1.58
N TYR A 82 1.90 11.65 0.97
CA TYR A 82 1.61 10.91 -0.25
C TYR A 82 0.61 11.64 -1.15
N VAL A 83 0.60 11.25 -2.43
CA VAL A 83 -0.42 11.63 -3.40
C VAL A 83 -1.07 10.38 -3.97
N LEU A 84 -2.40 10.39 -4.07
CA LEU A 84 -3.16 9.36 -4.79
C LEU A 84 -4.01 10.01 -5.88
N PHE A 85 -3.98 9.42 -7.08
CA PHE A 85 -4.82 9.87 -8.18
C PHE A 85 -6.14 9.09 -8.21
N THR A 86 -7.25 9.82 -8.12
CA THR A 86 -8.60 9.25 -8.23
C THR A 86 -9.22 9.57 -9.58
N SER A 87 -10.18 8.75 -10.02
CA SER A 87 -10.97 9.00 -11.21
C SER A 87 -11.85 10.23 -10.96
N GLY A 88 -11.52 11.37 -11.57
CA GLY A 88 -12.35 12.57 -11.46
C GLY A 88 -13.64 12.45 -12.28
N THR A 89 -14.68 13.17 -11.86
CA THR A 89 -15.97 13.24 -12.57
C THR A 89 -15.85 13.81 -13.99
N ALA A 90 -14.83 14.61 -14.26
CA ALA A 90 -14.52 15.18 -15.57
C ALA A 90 -13.64 14.27 -16.45
N GLY A 91 -13.45 13.00 -16.08
CA GLY A 91 -12.58 12.04 -16.78
C GLY A 91 -11.07 12.25 -16.58
N VAL A 92 -10.67 13.46 -16.17
CA VAL A 92 -9.29 13.79 -15.80
C VAL A 92 -9.02 13.37 -14.36
N ALA A 93 -7.94 12.62 -14.14
CA ALA A 93 -7.58 12.14 -12.82
C ALA A 93 -7.08 13.29 -11.94
N LYS A 94 -7.52 13.35 -10.67
CA LYS A 94 -7.12 14.39 -9.72
C LYS A 94 -6.21 13.79 -8.65
N GLY A 95 -5.07 14.43 -8.41
CA GLY A 95 -4.17 14.09 -7.32
C GLY A 95 -4.71 14.63 -6.00
N VAL A 96 -4.93 13.74 -5.03
CA VAL A 96 -5.27 14.08 -3.65
C VAL A 96 -3.97 14.05 -2.85
N VAL A 97 -3.55 15.22 -2.36
CA VAL A 97 -2.35 15.38 -1.54
C VAL A 97 -2.73 15.18 -0.08
N MET A 98 -1.96 14.34 0.62
CA MET A 98 -2.22 14.00 2.02
C MET A 98 -0.97 14.27 2.85
N GLU A 99 -1.13 15.02 3.93
CA GLU A 99 -0.04 15.39 4.84
C GLU A 99 0.21 14.33 5.91
N HIS A 100 1.43 14.32 6.48
CA HIS A 100 1.81 13.39 7.56
C HIS A 100 0.87 13.48 8.77
N GLN A 101 0.48 14.70 9.18
CA GLN A 101 -0.43 14.89 10.31
C GLN A 101 -1.80 14.27 10.09
N THR A 102 -2.34 14.36 8.86
CA THR A 102 -3.65 13.83 8.53
C THR A 102 -3.60 12.31 8.45
N LEU A 103 -2.52 11.76 7.89
CA LEU A 103 -2.28 10.33 7.93
C LEU A 103 -2.24 9.83 9.37
N PHE A 104 -1.40 10.43 10.23
CA PHE A 104 -1.20 9.99 11.61
C PHE A 104 -2.49 9.99 12.45
N LYS A 105 -3.37 10.98 12.23
CA LYS A 105 -4.69 11.05 12.89
C LYS A 105 -5.62 9.89 12.53
N ASN A 106 -5.40 9.22 11.40
CA ASN A 106 -6.23 8.13 10.89
C ASN A 106 -5.57 6.74 11.04
N ILE A 107 -4.46 6.65 11.77
CA ILE A 107 -3.75 5.38 11.97
C ILE A 107 -4.49 4.53 13.01
N ALA A 108 -4.78 3.28 12.65
CA ALA A 108 -5.28 2.28 13.57
C ALA A 108 -4.12 1.51 14.20
N VAL A 109 -4.14 1.35 15.52
CA VAL A 109 -3.17 0.48 16.22
C VAL A 109 -3.59 -0.97 16.08
N VAL A 110 -2.69 -1.80 15.55
CA VAL A 110 -2.89 -3.23 15.28
C VAL A 110 -1.80 -4.07 15.93
N ASN A 111 -1.65 -3.98 17.25
CA ASN A 111 -0.60 -4.71 17.99
C ASN A 111 -0.65 -6.22 17.74
N GLY A 112 0.53 -6.85 17.66
CA GLY A 112 0.69 -8.28 17.41
C GLY A 112 0.16 -8.75 16.04
N SER A 113 -0.06 -7.84 15.10
CA SER A 113 -0.63 -8.18 13.79
C SER A 113 0.42 -8.71 12.82
N ARG A 114 0.06 -9.77 12.12
CA ARG A 114 0.65 -10.18 10.84
C ARG A 114 -0.39 -9.88 9.78
N VAL A 115 -0.14 -8.83 8.99
CA VAL A 115 -1.10 -8.24 8.08
C VAL A 115 -0.76 -8.61 6.64
N MET A 116 -1.75 -9.08 5.88
CA MET A 116 -1.58 -9.24 4.44
C MET A 116 -1.57 -7.88 3.72
N GLN A 117 -0.52 -7.58 2.96
CA GLN A 117 -0.53 -6.52 1.97
C GLN A 117 -1.32 -7.00 0.75
N PHE A 118 -2.60 -6.65 0.70
CA PHE A 118 -3.50 -7.11 -0.34
C PHE A 118 -3.95 -5.98 -1.26
N CYS A 119 -4.22 -4.80 -0.68
CA CYS A 119 -4.79 -3.68 -1.41
C CYS A 119 -3.84 -3.20 -2.52
N ALA A 120 -4.41 -2.70 -3.61
CA ALA A 120 -3.58 -2.08 -4.64
C ALA A 120 -2.83 -0.88 -4.03
N TYR A 121 -1.54 -0.74 -4.31
CA TYR A 121 -0.74 0.37 -3.80
C TYR A 121 -1.25 1.74 -4.26
N THR A 122 -2.02 1.80 -5.35
CA THR A 122 -2.68 3.00 -5.88
C THR A 122 -4.00 3.35 -5.19
N PHE A 123 -4.35 2.65 -4.11
CA PHE A 123 -5.56 2.89 -3.32
C PHE A 123 -5.21 3.14 -1.85
N ASP A 124 -5.93 4.04 -1.18
CA ASP A 124 -5.61 4.51 0.17
C ASP A 124 -5.66 3.41 1.24
N VAL A 125 -6.50 2.39 1.06
CA VAL A 125 -6.58 1.25 2.00
C VAL A 125 -5.23 0.52 2.16
N MET A 126 -4.30 0.63 1.19
CA MET A 126 -2.94 0.08 1.34
C MET A 126 -2.17 0.69 2.54
N LEU A 127 -2.55 1.88 2.99
CA LEU A 127 -1.97 2.51 4.17
C LEU A 127 -2.32 1.76 5.46
N LEU A 128 -3.48 1.09 5.49
CA LEU A 128 -3.86 0.21 6.60
C LEU A 128 -2.98 -1.04 6.59
N ASP A 129 -2.84 -1.67 5.42
CA ASP A 129 -2.01 -2.86 5.26
C ASP A 129 -0.56 -2.62 5.72
N ILE A 130 -0.01 -1.45 5.38
CA ILE A 130 1.41 -1.16 5.55
C ILE A 130 1.67 -0.35 6.82
N PHE A 131 1.15 0.87 6.93
CA PHE A 131 1.61 1.82 7.93
C PHE A 131 0.97 1.60 9.31
N CYS A 132 -0.30 1.19 9.37
CA CYS A 132 -0.91 0.79 10.64
C CYS A 132 -0.14 -0.39 11.24
N THR A 133 0.23 -1.36 10.40
CA THR A 133 1.04 -2.53 10.79
C THR A 133 2.42 -2.12 11.29
N LEU A 134 3.17 -1.35 10.50
CA LEU A 134 4.56 -1.02 10.84
C LEU A 134 4.68 -0.13 12.08
N ILE A 135 3.77 0.84 12.26
CA ILE A 135 3.76 1.70 13.45
C ILE A 135 3.40 0.92 14.71
N SER A 136 2.62 -0.15 14.57
CA SER A 136 2.26 -1.05 15.68
C SER A 136 3.31 -2.13 15.95
N GLY A 137 4.48 -2.09 15.29
CA GLY A 137 5.52 -3.11 15.41
C GLY A 137 5.12 -4.47 14.82
N GLY A 138 4.10 -4.50 13.95
CA GLY A 138 3.60 -5.71 13.30
C GLY A 138 4.44 -6.15 12.09
N CYS A 139 4.03 -7.25 11.48
CA CYS A 139 4.63 -7.80 10.26
C CYS A 139 3.72 -7.56 9.06
N VAL A 140 4.24 -6.94 8.01
CA VAL A 140 3.55 -6.82 6.71
C VAL A 140 3.94 -8.03 5.86
N CYS A 141 2.97 -8.90 5.59
CA CYS A 141 3.10 -10.09 4.75
C CYS A 141 2.81 -9.70 3.29
N VAL A 142 3.82 -9.77 2.42
CA VAL A 142 3.70 -9.33 1.02
C VAL A 142 3.68 -10.56 0.10
N PRO A 143 2.51 -11.01 -0.38
CA PRO A 143 2.43 -12.12 -1.31
C PRO A 143 2.88 -11.69 -2.72
N SER A 144 3.32 -12.64 -3.53
CA SER A 144 3.49 -12.39 -4.96
C SER A 144 2.15 -12.07 -5.64
N TYR A 145 2.19 -11.46 -6.82
CA TYR A 145 0.97 -11.19 -7.59
C TYR A 145 0.15 -12.47 -7.83
N HIS A 146 0.81 -13.59 -8.15
CA HIS A 146 0.17 -14.88 -8.38
C HIS A 146 -0.51 -15.40 -7.12
N GLN A 147 0.23 -15.45 -6.01
CA GLN A 147 -0.29 -15.84 -4.68
C GLN A 147 -1.52 -15.03 -4.28
N ARG A 148 -1.45 -13.71 -4.42
CA ARG A 148 -2.55 -12.81 -4.05
C ARG A 148 -3.85 -13.03 -4.82
N ILE A 149 -3.75 -13.43 -6.10
CA ILE A 149 -4.91 -13.55 -7.00
C ILE A 149 -5.43 -14.99 -7.09
N ASN A 150 -4.53 -15.97 -7.12
CA ASN A 150 -4.87 -17.37 -7.42
C ASN A 150 -4.85 -18.26 -6.17
N ASP A 151 -4.13 -17.87 -5.12
CA ASP A 151 -3.96 -18.68 -3.90
C ASP A 151 -3.95 -17.82 -2.63
N LEU A 152 -5.04 -17.07 -2.45
CA LEU A 152 -5.15 -16.14 -1.33
C LEU A 152 -5.17 -16.88 0.02
N THR A 153 -5.90 -18.00 0.09
CA THR A 153 -6.01 -18.82 1.31
C THR A 153 -4.67 -19.46 1.67
N GLY A 154 -3.97 -20.08 0.72
CA GLY A 154 -2.64 -20.65 0.96
C GLY A 154 -1.67 -19.57 1.43
N SER A 155 -1.70 -18.39 0.80
CA SER A 155 -0.88 -17.25 1.23
C SER A 155 -1.18 -16.82 2.67
N ILE A 156 -2.45 -16.78 3.08
CA ILE A 156 -2.83 -16.43 4.46
C ILE A 156 -2.22 -17.43 5.46
N GLN A 157 -2.22 -18.72 5.13
CA GLN A 157 -1.65 -19.76 5.96
C GLN A 157 -0.12 -19.70 5.99
N ASP A 158 0.53 -19.67 4.83
CA ASP A 158 1.99 -19.66 4.67
C ASP A 158 2.64 -18.48 5.41
N PHE A 159 2.05 -17.29 5.25
CA PHE A 159 2.54 -16.10 5.93
C PHE A 159 2.08 -15.99 7.40
N GLN A 160 1.22 -16.90 7.85
CA GLN A 160 0.57 -16.87 9.16
C GLN A 160 -0.15 -15.55 9.43
N VAL A 161 -0.89 -15.07 8.43
CA VAL A 161 -1.64 -13.81 8.52
C VAL A 161 -2.74 -13.95 9.56
N ASN A 162 -2.79 -12.98 10.47
CA ASN A 162 -3.79 -12.95 11.54
C ASN A 162 -4.72 -11.73 11.46
N THR A 163 -4.40 -10.76 10.60
CA THR A 163 -5.15 -9.51 10.42
C THR A 163 -5.23 -9.17 8.93
N THR A 164 -6.39 -8.75 8.41
CA THR A 164 -6.52 -8.33 7.01
C THR A 164 -7.66 -7.33 6.80
N TRP A 165 -7.50 -6.45 5.82
CA TRP A 165 -8.53 -5.55 5.32
C TRP A 165 -9.01 -6.01 3.96
N PHE A 166 -10.23 -6.52 3.91
CA PHE A 166 -10.85 -6.90 2.65
C PHE A 166 -11.84 -5.84 2.19
N THR A 167 -11.93 -5.67 0.88
CA THR A 167 -13.13 -5.06 0.30
C THR A 167 -14.29 -6.04 0.44
N THR A 168 -15.51 -5.51 0.54
CA THR A 168 -16.73 -6.32 0.70
C THR A 168 -16.86 -7.49 -0.29
N PRO A 169 -16.50 -7.37 -1.59
CA PRO A 169 -16.54 -8.52 -2.50
C PRO A 169 -15.57 -9.64 -2.12
N LEU A 170 -14.36 -9.30 -1.67
CA LEU A 170 -13.33 -10.28 -1.31
C LEU A 170 -13.65 -11.04 -0.02
N SER A 171 -14.44 -10.44 0.87
CA SER A 171 -14.97 -11.10 2.07
C SER A 171 -15.73 -12.38 1.79
N ARG A 172 -16.27 -12.52 0.57
CA ARG A 172 -17.10 -13.66 0.18
C ARG A 172 -16.30 -14.81 -0.40
N ILE A 173 -15.03 -14.56 -0.74
CA ILE A 173 -14.16 -15.52 -1.42
C ILE A 173 -13.34 -16.32 -0.41
N VAL A 174 -13.02 -15.73 0.75
CA VAL A 174 -12.27 -16.41 1.80
C VAL A 174 -13.23 -17.12 2.75
N ASP A 175 -13.17 -18.45 2.75
CA ASP A 175 -13.88 -19.29 3.72
C ASP A 175 -13.14 -19.26 5.07
N PRO A 176 -13.77 -18.80 6.17
CA PRO A 176 -13.15 -18.76 7.51
C PRO A 176 -12.60 -20.11 7.98
N ASP A 177 -13.23 -21.23 7.60
CA ASP A 177 -12.81 -22.57 8.03
C ASP A 177 -11.46 -22.96 7.40
N THR A 178 -11.11 -22.32 6.28
CA THR A 178 -9.83 -22.52 5.59
C THR A 178 -8.73 -21.59 6.09
N VAL A 179 -9.02 -20.63 6.98
CA VAL A 179 -8.04 -19.66 7.51
C VAL A 179 -8.13 -19.49 9.03
N PRO A 180 -7.98 -20.56 9.84
CA PRO A 180 -8.21 -20.51 11.28
C PRO A 180 -7.25 -19.56 12.04
N GLY A 181 -6.10 -19.22 11.45
CA GLY A 181 -5.15 -18.24 12.00
C GLY A 181 -5.61 -16.79 11.90
N LEU A 182 -6.63 -16.50 11.10
CA LEU A 182 -7.12 -15.15 10.83
C LEU A 182 -8.07 -14.69 11.95
N ARG A 183 -7.57 -13.79 12.81
CA ARG A 183 -8.29 -13.34 14.03
C ARG A 183 -9.02 -12.00 13.85
N ARG A 184 -8.48 -11.10 13.03
CA ARG A 184 -9.04 -9.77 12.78
C ARG A 184 -9.32 -9.57 11.30
N THR A 185 -10.58 -9.42 10.96
CA THR A 185 -11.03 -9.02 9.63
C THR A 185 -11.82 -7.73 9.74
N SER A 186 -11.42 -6.72 8.95
CA SER A 186 -12.18 -5.48 8.82
C SER A 186 -12.55 -5.25 7.36
N TRP A 187 -13.82 -4.92 7.15
CA TRP A 187 -14.41 -4.80 5.83
C TRP A 187 -14.40 -3.33 5.43
N ALA A 188 -13.47 -2.95 4.56
CA ALA A 188 -13.41 -1.59 4.04
C ALA A 188 -14.41 -1.45 2.88
N ALA A 189 -15.25 -0.42 2.96
CA ALA A 189 -16.25 0.04 1.98
C ALA A 189 -17.69 -0.53 2.08
N ARG A 190 -18.51 0.26 2.80
CA ARG A 190 -19.98 0.39 2.92
C ARG A 190 -20.58 -0.09 4.24
N GLN A 191 -21.21 0.83 4.98
CA GLN A 191 -22.18 0.54 6.04
C GLN A 191 -23.25 -0.39 5.48
N TYR A 192 -23.37 -1.59 6.05
CA TYR A 192 -24.57 -2.41 5.94
C TYR A 192 -25.29 -2.43 7.28
N SER A 193 -26.62 -2.56 7.22
CA SER A 193 -27.50 -2.59 8.38
C SER A 193 -27.16 -3.73 9.34
N LYS A 194 -27.51 -3.55 10.63
CA LYS A 194 -27.26 -4.48 11.75
C LYS A 194 -27.49 -5.97 11.42
N ALA A 195 -28.44 -6.27 10.54
CA ALA A 195 -28.77 -7.64 10.13
C ALA A 195 -27.61 -8.41 9.46
N THR A 196 -26.74 -7.75 8.70
CA THR A 196 -25.60 -8.42 8.04
C THR A 196 -24.43 -8.64 9.00
N CYS A 197 -24.29 -7.79 10.02
CA CYS A 197 -23.29 -7.94 11.07
C CYS A 197 -23.61 -9.09 12.03
N ASP A 198 -24.88 -9.31 12.35
CA ASP A 198 -25.29 -10.35 13.29
C ASP A 198 -25.30 -11.76 12.67
N ALA A 199 -25.41 -11.89 11.34
CA ALA A 199 -25.36 -13.18 10.65
C ALA A 199 -23.94 -13.80 10.54
N ARG A 200 -22.88 -13.03 10.83
CA ARG A 200 -21.48 -13.47 10.64
C ARG A 200 -20.55 -13.12 11.81
N ARG A 201 -21.08 -12.88 13.01
CA ARG A 201 -20.23 -12.84 14.21
C ARG A 201 -19.55 -14.20 14.38
N PRO A 202 -18.22 -14.25 14.57
CA PRO A 202 -17.58 -15.44 15.11
C PRO A 202 -18.20 -15.72 16.48
N LYS A 203 -18.62 -16.97 16.73
CA LYS A 203 -18.98 -17.44 18.07
C LYS A 203 -17.72 -17.60 18.93
N TYR A 204 -16.99 -16.53 19.20
CA TYR A 204 -15.94 -16.54 20.23
C TYR A 204 -15.94 -15.20 20.97
N ALA A 205 -16.25 -15.31 22.26
CA ALA A 205 -16.25 -14.25 23.25
C ALA A 205 -14.83 -13.77 23.57
#